data_AF-A0A9D4FM15-F1
#
_entry.id   AF-A0A9D4FM15-F1
#
_cell.length_a   1.000
_cell.length_b   1.000
_cell.length_c   1.000
_cell.angle_alpha   90.00
_cell.angle_beta   90.00
_cell.angle_gamma   90.00
#
_symmetry.space_group_name_H-M   'P 1'
#
loop_
_entity.id
_entity.type
_entity.pdbx_description
1 polymer ?
#
loop_
_entity_poly.entity_id
_entity_poly.type
_entity_poly.pdbx_seq_one_letter_code
_entity_poly.pdbx_strand_id
1 'polypeptide(L)'
;MIHFISAVCSTVCQNGGTCTALDTCSYKEGFYGYSCEIAGCAKPEGNLVNLEQQFYYDGETITITNRTCKSGYLPNSGSKTLACKNGQLTEKISCVLEKRARERERETREDERREVGRERGRDERITERRRGEREMRRKEERRERERERREREEREREERERER
;
A
#
# COMPACT_ATOMS: atom_id res chain seq x y z
N MET A 1 12.11 0.21 57.90
CA MET A 1 11.82 1.45 57.15
C MET A 1 12.06 1.18 55.69
N ILE A 2 11.00 1.08 54.89
CA ILE A 2 11.12 1.01 53.43
C ILE A 2 11.24 2.47 52.99
N HIS A 3 12.43 2.90 52.57
CA HIS A 3 12.58 4.18 51.87
C HIS A 3 11.91 4.02 50.50
N PHE A 4 10.70 4.56 50.34
CA PHE A 4 10.16 4.87 49.03
C PHE A 4 10.97 6.04 48.48
N ILE A 5 12.00 5.75 47.68
CA ILE A 5 12.65 6.76 46.87
C ILE A 5 11.63 7.12 45.79
N SER A 6 10.91 8.23 45.96
CA SER A 6 10.16 8.79 44.83
C SER A 6 11.16 9.19 43.75
N ALA A 7 10.86 8.91 42.50
CA ALA A 7 11.65 9.42 41.39
C ALA A 7 11.59 10.96 41.40
N VAL A 8 12.66 11.60 41.88
CA VAL A 8 12.80 13.06 41.93
C VAL A 8 13.93 13.43 41.01
N CYS A 9 13.68 14.38 40.12
CA CYS A 9 14.69 14.94 39.25
C CYS A 9 14.91 16.40 39.65
N SER A 10 16.17 16.76 39.90
CA SER A 10 16.58 18.13 40.25
C SER A 10 16.34 19.08 39.07
N THR A 11 16.46 18.56 37.85
CA THR A 11 16.10 19.24 36.60
C THR A 11 14.81 18.65 36.05
N VAL A 12 13.89 19.50 35.56
CA VAL A 12 12.64 19.05 34.94
C VAL A 12 12.94 18.34 33.63
N CYS A 13 12.41 17.13 33.45
CA CYS A 13 12.46 16.43 32.16
C CYS A 13 11.65 17.22 31.11
N GLN A 14 12.30 17.57 30.01
CA GLN A 14 11.75 18.34 28.90
C GLN A 14 11.06 17.43 27.86
N ASN A 15 10.37 18.03 26.90
CA ASN A 15 9.80 17.35 25.72
C ASN A 15 8.92 16.11 26.02
N GLY A 16 8.28 16.11 27.20
CA GLY A 16 7.40 15.03 27.64
C GLY A 16 8.13 13.81 28.23
N GLY A 17 9.40 13.96 28.61
CA GLY A 17 10.12 12.97 29.42
C GLY A 17 9.51 12.85 30.83
N THR A 18 9.67 11.68 31.46
CA THR A 18 9.15 11.40 32.81
C THR A 18 10.30 11.04 33.74
N CYS A 19 10.30 11.58 34.96
CA CYS A 19 11.30 11.21 35.95
C CYS A 19 11.02 9.79 36.47
N THR A 20 11.95 8.86 36.26
CA THR A 20 11.76 7.44 36.63
C THR A 20 12.68 6.97 37.75
N ALA A 21 13.76 7.69 38.01
CA ALA A 21 14.63 7.50 39.18
C ALA A 21 15.26 8.85 39.58
N LEU A 22 16.06 8.86 40.65
CA LEU A 22 16.80 10.05 41.07
C LEU A 22 17.58 10.61 39.87
N ASP A 23 17.28 11.85 39.49
CA ASP A 23 18.00 12.56 38.44
C ASP A 23 18.06 11.81 37.09
N THR A 24 17.07 10.96 36.83
CA THR A 24 17.00 10.11 35.65
C THR A 24 15.67 10.31 34.93
N CYS A 25 15.73 10.87 33.71
CA CYS A 25 14.57 11.05 32.83
C CYS A 25 14.43 9.87 31.85
N SER A 26 13.20 9.36 31.68
CA SER A 26 12.85 8.48 30.58
C SER A 26 12.58 9.28 29.31
N TYR A 27 13.30 8.93 28.25
CA TYR A 27 13.16 9.53 26.93
C TYR A 27 11.82 9.24 26.27
N LYS A 28 11.29 10.23 25.55
CA LYS A 28 10.25 10.03 24.54
C LYS A 28 10.92 9.87 23.17
N GLU A 29 10.28 9.13 22.25
CA GLU A 29 10.86 8.90 20.92
C GLU A 29 11.28 10.21 20.24
N GLY A 30 12.52 10.26 19.75
CA GLY A 30 13.11 11.44 19.09
C GLY A 30 13.73 12.48 20.03
N PHE A 31 13.72 12.27 21.35
CA PHE A 31 14.32 13.19 22.32
C PHE A 31 15.36 12.49 23.19
N TYR A 32 16.48 13.16 23.42
CA TYR A 32 17.68 12.62 24.08
C TYR A 32 18.31 13.67 25.02
N GLY A 33 19.37 13.31 25.75
CA GLY A 33 20.06 14.19 26.70
C GLY A 33 19.58 14.06 28.14
N TYR A 34 20.36 14.51 29.12
CA TYR A 34 20.11 14.21 30.55
C TYR A 34 18.71 14.60 31.04
N SER A 35 18.14 15.67 30.48
CA SER A 35 16.79 16.16 30.72
C SER A 35 15.87 16.07 29.50
N CYS A 36 16.16 15.21 28.52
CA CYS A 36 15.41 15.12 27.25
C CYS A 36 15.39 16.43 26.42
N GLU A 37 16.42 17.27 26.57
CA GLU A 37 16.53 18.60 25.94
C GLU A 37 16.95 18.56 24.47
N ILE A 38 17.56 17.46 24.02
CA ILE A 38 18.10 17.33 22.66
C ILE A 38 17.02 16.74 21.75
N ALA A 39 16.54 17.52 20.80
CA ALA A 39 15.69 17.02 19.70
C ALA A 39 16.58 16.29 18.68
N GLY A 40 16.52 14.97 18.68
CA GLY A 40 17.26 14.12 17.74
C GLY A 40 16.39 13.64 16.59
N CYS A 41 17.02 12.95 15.64
CA CYS A 41 16.29 12.23 14.62
C CYS A 41 15.51 11.05 15.23
N ALA A 42 14.35 10.74 14.63
CA ALA A 42 13.59 9.54 14.98
C ALA A 42 14.42 8.26 14.73
N LYS A 43 14.08 7.18 15.44
CA LYS A 43 14.72 5.88 15.25
C LYS A 43 14.55 5.41 13.80
N PRO A 44 15.56 4.75 13.19
CA PRO A 44 15.42 4.20 11.85
C PRO A 44 14.31 3.14 11.81
N GLU A 45 13.43 3.23 10.81
CA GLU A 45 12.30 2.32 10.62
C GLU A 45 12.58 1.22 9.58
N GLY A 46 11.71 0.20 9.55
CA GLY A 46 11.61 -0.75 8.44
C GLY A 46 12.33 -2.07 8.65
N ASN A 47 11.54 -3.16 8.83
CA ASN A 47 11.92 -4.58 8.85
C ASN A 47 13.23 -4.98 9.55
N LEU A 48 13.74 -4.13 10.43
CA LEU A 48 14.86 -4.37 11.32
C LEU A 48 14.34 -5.11 12.56
N VAL A 49 15.19 -5.94 13.13
CA VAL A 49 14.94 -6.73 14.35
C VAL A 49 15.73 -6.10 15.49
N ASN A 50 15.18 -6.10 16.71
CA ASN A 50 15.83 -5.60 17.93
C ASN A 50 16.26 -4.12 17.89
N LEU A 51 15.56 -3.29 17.09
CA LEU A 51 15.84 -1.86 16.94
C LEU A 51 15.82 -1.08 18.25
N GLU A 52 14.94 -1.44 19.19
CA GLU A 52 14.70 -0.66 20.41
C GLU A 52 15.84 -0.73 21.43
N GLN A 53 16.87 -1.56 21.19
CA GLN A 53 17.93 -1.82 22.17
C GLN A 53 19.36 -1.66 21.60
N GLN A 54 19.51 -1.23 20.33
CA GLN A 54 20.79 -1.39 19.62
C GLN A 54 21.20 -0.17 18.77
N PHE A 55 20.82 1.03 19.19
CA PHE A 55 21.40 2.26 18.63
C PHE A 55 21.81 3.25 19.71
N TYR A 56 22.81 4.07 19.37
CA TYR A 56 23.26 5.19 20.19
C TYR A 56 23.21 6.46 19.35
N TYR A 57 22.80 7.57 19.96
CA TYR A 57 22.80 8.90 19.36
C TYR A 57 23.81 9.78 20.09
N ASP A 58 24.76 10.34 19.35
CA ASP A 58 25.82 11.21 19.91
C ASP A 58 25.50 12.71 19.81
N GLY A 59 24.33 13.08 19.27
CA GLY A 59 23.93 14.47 19.04
C GLY A 59 24.02 14.91 17.58
N GLU A 60 24.81 14.22 16.75
CA GLU A 60 24.93 14.47 15.30
C GLU A 60 24.64 13.22 14.47
N THR A 61 24.87 12.02 14.99
CA THR A 61 24.72 10.75 14.27
C THR A 61 24.06 9.66 15.11
N ILE A 62 23.25 8.82 14.47
CA ILE A 62 22.71 7.57 15.04
C ILE A 62 23.58 6.42 14.56
N THR A 63 24.18 5.65 15.48
CA THR A 63 24.93 4.43 15.16
C THR A 63 24.14 3.19 15.57
N ILE A 64 23.87 2.30 14.62
CA ILE A 64 23.19 1.01 14.80
C ILE A 64 24.25 -0.08 14.99
N THR A 65 24.35 -0.65 16.18
CA THR A 65 25.43 -1.59 16.54
C THR A 65 25.21 -2.98 15.94
N ASN A 66 23.97 -3.46 15.94
CA ASN A 66 23.60 -4.77 15.43
C ASN A 66 22.39 -4.64 14.50
N ARG A 67 22.70 -4.44 13.21
CA ARG A 67 21.69 -4.33 12.17
C ARG A 67 21.29 -5.71 11.65
N THR A 68 20.20 -6.25 12.17
CA THR A 68 19.60 -7.51 11.72
C THR A 68 18.28 -7.24 11.00
N CYS A 69 18.11 -7.79 9.80
CA CYS A 69 16.86 -7.73 9.05
C CYS A 69 15.96 -8.93 9.35
N LYS A 70 14.64 -8.74 9.26
CA LYS A 70 13.67 -9.85 9.25
C LYS A 70 14.00 -10.80 8.10
N SER A 71 13.62 -12.07 8.25
CA SER A 71 13.80 -13.09 7.20
C SER A 71 13.23 -12.61 5.85
N GLY A 72 13.98 -12.80 4.77
CA GLY A 72 13.63 -12.34 3.42
C GLY A 72 13.99 -10.89 3.10
N TYR A 73 14.56 -10.15 4.07
CA TYR A 73 15.05 -8.79 3.86
C TYR A 73 16.56 -8.70 4.04
N LEU A 74 17.20 -7.89 3.21
CA LEU A 74 18.62 -7.56 3.27
C LEU A 74 18.81 -6.08 3.56
N PRO A 75 19.94 -5.71 4.18
CA PRO A 75 20.26 -4.31 4.37
C PRO A 75 20.46 -3.59 3.04
N ASN A 76 19.86 -2.41 2.90
CA ASN A 76 19.95 -1.58 1.70
C ASN A 76 21.26 -0.80 1.56
N SER A 77 22.06 -0.69 2.62
CA SER A 77 23.32 0.05 2.68
C SER A 77 24.35 -0.74 3.50
N GLY A 78 25.65 -0.51 3.33
CA GLY A 78 26.68 -1.04 4.24
C GLY A 78 26.82 -0.22 5.52
N SER A 79 26.34 1.04 5.52
CA SER A 79 26.53 1.96 6.63
C SER A 79 25.78 1.51 7.87
N LYS A 80 26.43 1.67 9.03
CA LYS A 80 25.85 1.50 10.37
C LYS A 80 25.56 2.82 11.05
N THR A 81 26.04 3.93 10.49
CA THR A 81 25.95 5.27 11.09
C THR A 81 25.17 6.18 10.15
N LEU A 82 24.24 6.93 10.73
CA LEU A 82 23.33 7.84 10.04
C LEU A 82 23.56 9.24 10.57
N ALA A 83 23.95 10.20 9.74
CA ALA A 83 24.00 11.58 10.20
C ALA A 83 22.59 12.16 10.33
N CYS A 84 22.39 13.02 11.31
CA CYS A 84 21.16 13.73 11.60
C CYS A 84 21.40 15.21 11.35
N LYS A 85 20.70 15.77 10.36
CA LYS A 85 20.78 17.20 10.03
C LYS A 85 19.37 17.78 10.09
N ASN A 86 19.16 18.77 10.95
CA ASN A 86 17.87 19.44 11.15
C ASN A 86 16.71 18.46 11.44
N GLY A 87 16.96 17.43 12.26
CA GLY A 87 15.96 16.41 12.59
C GLY A 87 15.67 15.39 11.47
N GLN A 88 16.41 15.43 10.35
CA GLN A 88 16.32 14.45 9.27
C GLN A 88 17.60 13.62 9.15
N LEU A 89 17.42 12.30 9.01
CA LEU A 89 18.53 11.40 8.72
C LEU A 89 19.01 11.66 7.28
N THR A 90 20.31 11.90 7.12
CA THR A 90 20.94 12.16 5.82
C THR A 90 20.94 10.91 4.92
N GLU A 91 20.79 9.73 5.51
CA GLU A 91 20.69 8.45 4.82
C GLU A 91 19.52 7.63 5.36
N LYS A 92 18.98 6.73 4.52
CA LYS A 92 17.96 5.76 4.92
C LYS A 92 18.62 4.38 5.05
N ILE A 93 18.87 3.93 6.28
CA ILE A 93 19.14 2.51 6.54
C ILE A 93 17.79 1.82 6.68
N SER A 94 17.52 0.83 5.82
CA SER A 94 16.31 0.04 5.88
C SER A 94 16.57 -1.39 5.42
N CYS A 95 15.77 -2.32 5.90
CA CYS A 95 15.76 -3.69 5.43
C CYS A 95 14.81 -3.81 4.24
N VAL A 96 15.39 -4.12 3.08
CA VAL A 96 14.69 -4.23 1.80
C VAL A 96 14.57 -5.68 1.37
N LEU A 97 13.45 -6.05 0.75
CA LEU A 97 13.30 -7.39 0.17
C LEU A 97 14.50 -7.72 -0.71
N GLU A 98 15.00 -8.94 -0.62
CA GLU A 98 16.07 -9.44 -1.48
C GLU A 98 15.80 -9.11 -2.96
N LYS A 99 16.82 -8.77 -3.74
CA LYS A 99 16.65 -8.45 -5.18
C LYS A 99 15.87 -9.55 -5.92
N ARG A 100 16.19 -10.81 -5.65
CA ARG A 100 15.47 -11.97 -6.20
C ARG A 100 14.01 -12.05 -5.73
N ALA A 101 13.72 -11.67 -4.50
CA ALA A 101 12.35 -11.60 -4.00
C ALA A 101 11.56 -10.46 -4.68
N ARG A 102 12.20 -9.29 -4.87
CA ARG A 102 11.61 -8.16 -5.60
C ARG A 102 11.34 -8.48 -7.07
N GLU A 103 12.27 -9.18 -7.73
CA GLU A 103 12.10 -9.66 -9.11
C GLU A 103 10.93 -10.64 -9.19
N ARG A 104 10.85 -11.62 -8.29
CA ARG A 104 9.70 -12.55 -8.22
C ARG A 104 8.38 -11.87 -7.96
N GLU A 105 8.32 -10.90 -7.04
CA GLU A 105 7.11 -10.11 -6.80
C GLU A 105 6.70 -9.29 -8.04
N ARG A 106 7.69 -8.72 -8.73
CA ARG A 106 7.45 -7.99 -9.97
C ARG A 106 6.92 -8.91 -11.07
N GLU A 107 7.54 -10.06 -11.27
CA GLU A 107 7.11 -11.09 -12.23
C GLU A 107 5.68 -11.56 -11.90
N THR A 108 5.40 -11.84 -10.63
CA THR A 108 4.05 -12.25 -10.17
C THR A 108 3.01 -11.17 -10.48
N ARG A 109 3.31 -9.89 -10.18
CA ARG A 109 2.42 -8.76 -10.52
C ARG A 109 2.24 -8.59 -12.03
N GLU A 110 3.28 -8.83 -12.81
CA GLU A 110 3.20 -8.79 -14.27
C GLU A 110 2.33 -9.92 -14.82
N ASP A 111 2.42 -11.13 -14.25
CA ASP A 111 1.59 -12.28 -14.61
C ASP A 111 0.13 -12.10 -14.21
N GLU A 112 -0.16 -11.61 -12.99
CA GLU A 112 -1.51 -11.22 -12.56
C GLU A 112 -2.12 -10.19 -13.53
N ARG A 113 -1.35 -9.15 -13.90
CA ARG A 113 -1.80 -8.14 -14.86
C ARG A 113 -2.11 -8.75 -16.23
N ARG A 114 -1.31 -9.72 -16.69
CA ARG A 114 -1.56 -10.44 -17.94
C ARG A 114 -2.84 -11.28 -17.85
N GLU A 115 -3.07 -11.95 -16.73
CA GLU A 115 -4.29 -12.75 -16.51
C GLU A 115 -5.55 -11.88 -16.53
N VAL A 116 -5.55 -10.77 -15.78
CA VAL A 116 -6.65 -9.78 -15.80
C VAL A 116 -6.87 -9.24 -17.22
N GLY A 117 -5.80 -8.99 -17.97
CA GLY A 117 -5.90 -8.58 -19.38
C GLY A 117 -6.57 -9.63 -20.26
N ARG A 118 -6.25 -10.92 -20.07
CA ARG A 118 -6.86 -12.04 -20.80
C ARG A 118 -8.35 -12.19 -20.47
N GLU A 119 -8.72 -12.04 -19.19
CA GLU A 119 -10.11 -12.12 -18.73
C GLU A 119 -10.95 -10.98 -19.32
N ARG A 120 -10.48 -9.73 -19.23
CA ARG A 120 -11.14 -8.58 -19.87
C ARG A 120 -11.34 -8.78 -21.36
N GLY A 121 -10.31 -9.26 -22.06
CA GLY A 121 -10.43 -9.56 -23.50
C GLY A 121 -11.42 -10.69 -23.79
N ARG A 122 -11.64 -11.63 -22.87
CA ARG A 122 -12.67 -12.68 -23.00
C ARG A 122 -14.06 -12.07 -22.81
N ASP A 123 -14.26 -11.24 -21.79
CA ASP A 123 -15.53 -10.58 -21.51
C ASP A 123 -15.96 -9.64 -22.64
N GLU A 124 -15.01 -8.92 -23.23
CA GLU A 124 -15.25 -8.06 -24.38
C GLU A 124 -15.75 -8.88 -25.59
N ARG A 125 -15.07 -9.98 -25.94
CA ARG A 125 -15.53 -10.89 -27.01
C ARG A 125 -16.92 -11.47 -26.75
N ILE A 126 -17.22 -11.86 -25.50
CA ILE A 126 -18.55 -12.35 -25.12
C ILE A 126 -19.61 -11.25 -25.30
N THR A 127 -19.28 -10.03 -24.89
CA THR A 127 -20.17 -8.87 -24.98
C THR A 127 -20.45 -8.52 -26.44
N GLU A 128 -19.44 -8.51 -27.31
CA GLU A 128 -19.58 -8.31 -28.74
C GLU A 128 -20.44 -9.39 -29.39
N ARG A 129 -20.19 -10.66 -29.06
CA ARG A 129 -21.01 -11.77 -29.58
C ARG A 129 -22.47 -11.63 -29.20
N ARG A 130 -22.75 -11.32 -27.92
CA ARG A 130 -24.11 -11.06 -27.43
C ARG A 130 -24.76 -9.87 -28.11
N ARG A 131 -24.00 -8.81 -28.41
CA ARG A 131 -24.50 -7.65 -29.16
C ARG A 131 -24.88 -8.04 -30.59
N GLY A 132 -24.03 -8.82 -31.27
CA GLY A 132 -24.32 -9.36 -32.60
C GLY A 132 -25.56 -10.26 -32.63
N GLU A 133 -25.69 -11.17 -31.66
CA GLU A 133 -26.88 -12.03 -31.49
C GLU A 133 -28.16 -11.20 -31.28
N ARG A 134 -28.10 -10.12 -30.46
CA ARG A 134 -29.24 -9.21 -30.25
C ARG A 134 -29.61 -8.43 -31.51
N GLU A 135 -28.64 -7.95 -32.28
CA GLU A 135 -28.92 -7.27 -33.55
C GLU A 135 -29.53 -8.21 -34.58
N MET A 136 -29.05 -9.46 -34.67
CA MET A 136 -29.63 -10.48 -35.54
C MET A 136 -31.11 -10.73 -35.21
N ARG A 137 -31.43 -10.96 -33.93
CA ARG A 137 -32.81 -11.14 -33.46
C ARG A 137 -33.70 -9.95 -33.81
N ARG A 138 -33.24 -8.72 -33.57
CA ARG A 138 -33.98 -7.49 -33.93
C ARG A 138 -34.24 -7.38 -35.45
N LYS A 139 -33.27 -7.75 -36.28
CA LYS A 139 -33.43 -7.75 -37.75
C LYS A 139 -34.45 -8.80 -38.19
N GLU A 140 -34.45 -9.97 -37.56
CA GLU A 140 -35.40 -11.05 -37.83
C GLU A 140 -36.83 -10.65 -37.44
N GLU A 141 -37.02 -10.15 -36.21
CA GLU A 141 -38.31 -9.62 -35.74
C GLU A 141 -38.86 -8.52 -36.66
N ARG A 142 -37.99 -7.63 -37.16
CA ARG A 142 -38.41 -6.58 -38.10
C ARG A 142 -38.86 -7.17 -39.44
N ARG A 143 -38.14 -8.17 -39.97
CA ARG A 143 -38.50 -8.84 -41.22
C ARG A 143 -39.83 -9.58 -41.09
N GLU A 144 -40.07 -10.22 -39.94
CA GLU A 144 -41.33 -10.90 -39.64
C GLU A 144 -42.49 -9.92 -39.58
N ARG A 145 -42.37 -8.81 -38.83
CA ARG A 145 -43.39 -7.74 -38.80
C ARG A 145 -43.68 -7.14 -40.18
N GLU A 146 -42.65 -6.97 -41.01
CA GLU A 146 -42.83 -6.49 -42.39
C GLU A 146 -43.56 -7.52 -43.28
N ARG A 147 -43.34 -8.82 -43.08
CA ARG A 147 -44.10 -9.89 -43.76
C ARG A 147 -45.56 -9.90 -43.33
N GLU A 148 -45.82 -9.92 -42.02
CA GLU A 148 -47.19 -9.89 -41.48
C GLU A 148 -47.98 -8.67 -41.97
N ARG A 149 -47.32 -7.50 -42.03
CA ARG A 149 -47.93 -6.28 -42.57
C ARG A 149 -48.31 -6.43 -44.04
N ARG A 150 -47.42 -6.99 -44.87
CA ARG A 150 -47.71 -7.21 -46.30
C ARG A 150 -48.86 -8.19 -46.50
N GLU A 151 -48.88 -9.29 -45.74
CA GLU A 151 -49.99 -10.26 -45.79
C GLU A 151 -51.32 -9.64 -45.36
N ARG A 152 -51.31 -8.77 -44.33
CA ARG A 152 -52.50 -8.03 -43.92
C ARG A 152 -52.98 -7.07 -45.02
N GLU A 153 -52.08 -6.28 -45.61
CA GLU A 153 -52.40 -5.36 -46.70
C GLU A 153 -52.94 -6.11 -47.93
N GLU A 154 -52.42 -7.29 -48.24
CA GLU A 154 -52.91 -8.16 -49.32
C GLU A 154 -54.31 -8.71 -49.02
N ARG A 155 -54.56 -9.23 -47.81
CA ARG A 155 -55.90 -9.69 -47.39
C ARG A 155 -56.93 -8.57 -47.45
N GLU A 156 -56.60 -7.37 -46.96
CA GLU A 156 -57.49 -6.20 -47.02
C GLU A 156 -57.75 -5.78 -48.48
N ARG A 157 -56.78 -5.95 -49.38
CA ARG A 157 -56.96 -5.68 -50.81
C ARG A 157 -57.88 -6.70 -51.48
N GLU A 158 -57.69 -7.99 -51.22
CA GLU A 158 -58.56 -9.06 -51.73
C GLU A 158 -60.00 -8.89 -51.24
N GLU A 159 -60.21 -8.50 -49.98
CA GLU A 159 -61.53 -8.24 -49.41
C GLU A 159 -62.24 -7.08 -50.13
N ARG A 160 -61.53 -5.96 -50.36
CA ARG A 160 -62.06 -4.82 -51.13
C ARG A 160 -62.38 -5.17 -52.59
N GLU A 161 -61.67 -6.12 -53.20
CA GLU A 161 -61.98 -6.60 -54.55
C GLU A 161 -63.22 -7.51 -54.56
N ARG A 162 -63.50 -8.27 -53.49
CA ARG A 162 -64.71 -9.10 -53.34
C ARG A 162 -65.98 -8.29 -53.07
N GLU A 163 -65.86 -7.11 -52.46
CA GLU A 163 -66.99 -6.22 -52.18
C GLU A 163 -67.40 -5.32 -53.37
N ARG A 164 -66.71 -5.40 -54.50
CA ARG A 164 -67.02 -4.66 -55.75
C ARG A 164 -67.81 -5.51 -56.73
#